data_AF-A0A831T256-F1
#
_entry.id   AF-A0A831T256-F1
#
_cell.length_a   1.000
_cell.length_b   1.000
_cell.length_c   1.000
_cell.angle_alpha   90.00
_cell.angle_beta   90.00
_cell.angle_gamma   90.00
#
_symmetry.space_group_name_H-M   'P 1'
#
loop_
_entity.id
_entity.type
_entity.pdbx_description
1 polymer ?
#
loop_
_entity_poly.entity_id
_entity_poly.type
_entity_poly.pdbx_seq_one_letter_code
_entity_poly.pdbx_strand_id
1 'polypeptide(L)'
;MRNGLTTILCLSLLFVPIAQHQDDNFLDLTKNRPPQKKRTHLVGKGGGVGVGNGLHMQKTVPLKLTLLSLDKRSYQLGDHWIYEVILENITRDTLVIPWSPDYDRVKPDEEKDPPGYLHAFLSLVINDEVSGQQFMPGEVIYGSELVPGSLKRLHPGQKVRIRASGQIYFGQADVYKRVLAKLPDRFDVRANFTLWDRPINPCYEPAVSTNSITIELKRRR
;
A
#
# COMPACT_ATOMS: atom_id res chain seq x y z
N MET A 1 56.70 -22.07 -50.56
CA MET A 1 56.50 -20.83 -49.79
C MET A 1 55.09 -20.90 -49.20
N ARG A 2 54.98 -20.91 -47.87
CA ARG A 2 53.75 -21.13 -47.10
C ARG A 2 53.13 -19.79 -46.73
N ASN A 3 51.88 -19.54 -47.15
CA ASN A 3 51.08 -18.41 -46.67
C ASN A 3 50.03 -18.95 -45.69
N GLY A 4 50.27 -18.75 -44.40
CA GLY A 4 49.31 -19.08 -43.34
C GLY A 4 48.35 -17.91 -43.12
N LEU A 5 47.07 -18.10 -43.43
CA LEU A 5 45.99 -17.20 -43.01
C LEU A 5 45.63 -17.49 -41.55
N THR A 6 45.92 -16.55 -40.66
CA THR A 6 45.52 -16.62 -39.26
C THR A 6 44.13 -16.00 -39.11
N THR A 7 43.09 -16.82 -38.98
CA THR A 7 41.72 -16.37 -38.71
C THR A 7 41.59 -16.02 -37.23
N ILE A 8 41.49 -14.73 -36.90
CA ILE A 8 41.21 -14.26 -35.53
C ILE A 8 39.69 -14.32 -35.31
N LEU A 9 39.24 -15.32 -34.57
CA LEU A 9 37.86 -15.48 -34.12
C LEU A 9 37.61 -14.54 -32.93
N CYS A 10 37.10 -13.34 -33.19
CA CYS A 10 36.67 -12.41 -32.14
C CYS A 10 35.40 -12.95 -31.46
N LEU A 11 35.58 -13.64 -30.33
CA LEU A 11 34.51 -14.09 -29.44
C LEU A 11 33.98 -12.89 -28.64
N SER A 12 33.05 -12.12 -29.22
CA SER A 12 32.34 -11.05 -28.52
C SER A 12 31.33 -11.65 -27.53
N LEU A 13 31.76 -11.80 -26.27
CA LEU A 13 30.90 -12.08 -25.13
C LEU A 13 29.90 -10.91 -24.97
N LEU A 14 28.68 -11.13 -25.45
CA LEU A 14 27.53 -10.25 -25.19
C LEU A 14 27.23 -10.32 -23.69
N PHE A 15 27.76 -9.37 -22.93
CA PHE A 15 27.26 -9.05 -21.59
C PHE A 15 25.83 -8.57 -21.74
N VAL A 16 24.87 -9.50 -21.67
CA VAL A 16 23.46 -9.15 -21.51
C VAL A 16 23.32 -8.68 -20.07
N PRO A 17 23.04 -7.39 -19.81
CA PRO A 17 22.73 -6.95 -18.46
C PRO A 17 21.49 -7.75 -18.03
N ILE A 18 21.64 -8.55 -16.97
CA ILE A 18 20.50 -9.17 -16.31
C ILE A 18 19.75 -8.02 -15.65
N ALA A 19 18.86 -7.39 -16.41
CA ALA A 19 17.90 -6.44 -15.85
C ALA A 19 17.13 -7.19 -14.77
N GLN A 20 17.28 -6.75 -13.52
CA GLN A 20 16.44 -7.22 -12.43
C GLN A 20 15.02 -6.75 -12.72
N HIS A 21 14.30 -7.56 -13.48
CA HIS A 21 12.89 -7.37 -13.75
C HIS A 21 12.17 -7.61 -12.42
N GLN A 22 11.81 -6.54 -11.73
CA GLN A 22 10.84 -6.61 -10.66
C GLN A 22 9.58 -7.23 -11.26
N ASP A 23 8.99 -8.24 -10.61
CA ASP A 23 7.73 -8.82 -11.07
C ASP A 23 6.71 -7.68 -11.23
N ASP A 24 6.20 -7.49 -12.45
CA ASP A 24 5.29 -6.39 -12.78
C ASP A 24 4.05 -6.37 -11.90
N ASN A 25 3.71 -7.50 -11.26
CA ASN A 25 2.58 -7.66 -10.37
C ASN A 25 2.95 -7.60 -8.88
N PHE A 26 4.16 -7.15 -8.53
CA PHE A 26 4.62 -6.99 -7.15
C PHE A 26 5.13 -5.57 -6.86
N LEU A 27 4.47 -4.89 -5.93
CA LEU A 27 4.88 -3.59 -5.41
C LEU A 27 5.42 -3.73 -3.99
N ASP A 28 6.70 -3.45 -3.80
CA ASP A 28 7.34 -3.47 -2.47
C ASP A 28 7.53 -2.05 -1.95
N LEU A 29 6.63 -1.62 -1.05
CA LEU A 29 6.63 -0.30 -0.42
C LEU A 29 7.65 -0.18 0.72
N THR A 30 8.33 -1.27 1.09
CA THR A 30 9.35 -1.31 2.15
C THR A 30 10.75 -0.97 1.63
N LYS A 31 10.93 -0.95 0.30
CA LYS A 31 12.21 -0.62 -0.34
C LYS A 31 12.41 0.89 -0.47
N ASN A 32 13.70 1.27 -0.60
CA ASN A 32 14.22 2.64 -0.69
C ASN A 32 13.25 3.60 -1.38
N ARG A 33 12.54 4.39 -0.58
CA ARG A 33 11.76 5.50 -1.11
C ARG A 33 12.73 6.59 -1.55
N PRO A 34 12.52 7.18 -2.73
CA PRO A 34 13.23 8.39 -3.06
C PRO A 34 12.94 9.44 -1.96
N PRO A 35 13.93 10.26 -1.59
CA PRO A 35 13.72 11.34 -0.64
C PRO A 35 12.52 12.18 -1.07
N GLN A 36 11.52 12.30 -0.18
CA GLN A 36 10.36 13.13 -0.45
C GLN A 36 10.60 14.55 0.08
N LYS A 37 10.15 15.55 -0.68
CA LYS A 37 10.14 16.95 -0.24
C LYS A 37 9.34 17.03 1.05
N LYS A 38 9.92 17.69 2.07
CA LYS A 38 9.24 17.91 3.34
C LYS A 38 8.05 18.83 3.09
N ARG A 39 6.84 18.28 3.18
CA ARG A 39 5.61 19.06 3.06
C ARG A 39 5.22 19.65 4.41
N THR A 40 4.91 20.93 4.41
CA THR A 40 4.42 21.65 5.60
C THR A 40 2.94 21.40 5.88
N HIS A 41 2.20 20.77 4.96
CA HIS A 41 0.73 20.78 4.96
C HIS A 41 0.00 19.45 5.27
N LEU A 42 0.67 18.33 5.57
CA LEU A 42 0.01 17.01 5.57
C LEU A 42 0.11 16.17 6.85
N VAL A 43 0.35 16.78 8.01
CA VAL A 43 -0.10 16.12 9.25
C VAL A 43 -1.56 16.47 9.45
N GLY A 44 -2.41 15.93 8.59
CA GLY A 44 -3.84 15.91 8.82
C GLY A 44 -4.07 15.17 10.14
N LYS A 45 -4.39 15.91 11.20
CA LYS A 45 -5.04 15.35 12.39
C LYS A 45 -6.34 14.71 11.89
N GLY A 46 -6.26 13.42 11.54
CA GLY A 46 -7.40 12.60 11.12
C GLY A 46 -8.35 12.42 12.28
N GLY A 47 -9.20 13.43 12.50
CA GLY A 47 -10.31 13.44 13.43
C GLY A 47 -11.54 14.00 12.73
N GLY A 48 -11.82 13.53 11.51
CA GLY A 48 -13.00 13.91 10.75
C GLY A 48 -14.12 12.89 10.97
N VAL A 49 -14.92 13.07 12.02
CA VAL A 49 -16.24 12.42 12.09
C VAL A 49 -17.16 13.25 11.19
N GLY A 50 -17.21 12.90 9.91
CA GLY A 50 -18.10 13.54 8.96
C GLY A 50 -19.53 13.02 9.13
N VAL A 51 -20.32 13.66 10.01
CA VAL A 51 -21.78 13.48 10.05
C VAL A 51 -22.39 14.37 8.96
N GLY A 52 -22.31 13.94 7.71
CA GLY A 52 -22.94 14.62 6.59
C GLY A 52 -24.14 13.81 6.09
N ASN A 53 -25.37 14.25 6.38
CA ASN A 53 -26.62 13.65 5.91
C ASN A 53 -26.90 13.90 4.40
N GLY A 54 -25.85 14.01 3.58
CA GLY A 54 -25.99 14.01 2.12
C GLY A 54 -25.88 12.58 1.62
N LEU A 55 -26.90 12.09 0.90
CA LEU A 55 -26.91 10.80 0.21
C LEU A 55 -25.84 10.78 -0.92
N HIS A 56 -24.56 10.84 -0.58
CA HIS A 56 -23.49 10.58 -1.52
C HIS A 56 -23.43 9.07 -1.68
N MET A 57 -23.77 8.55 -2.86
CA MET A 57 -23.58 7.13 -3.17
C MET A 57 -22.08 6.82 -3.14
N GLN A 58 -21.59 6.36 -1.99
CA GLN A 58 -20.23 5.86 -1.87
C GLN A 58 -20.11 4.61 -2.74
N LYS A 59 -19.24 4.66 -3.75
CA LYS A 59 -18.97 3.52 -4.63
C LYS A 59 -18.07 2.55 -3.89
N THR A 60 -18.36 1.27 -3.90
CA THR A 60 -17.42 0.27 -3.37
C THR A 60 -16.23 0.12 -4.31
N VAL A 61 -14.99 0.08 -3.78
CA VAL A 61 -13.83 -0.30 -4.60
C VAL A 61 -14.06 -1.73 -5.08
N PRO A 62 -14.11 -2.00 -6.39
CA PRO A 62 -14.50 -3.32 -6.87
C PRO A 62 -13.29 -4.27 -6.93
N LEU A 63 -12.65 -4.43 -5.76
CA LEU A 63 -11.48 -5.27 -5.52
C LEU A 63 -11.77 -6.25 -4.39
N LYS A 64 -11.25 -7.46 -4.51
CA LYS A 64 -11.10 -8.35 -3.36
C LYS A 64 -9.71 -8.15 -2.75
N LEU A 65 -9.69 -7.81 -1.46
CA LEU A 65 -8.48 -7.70 -0.66
C LEU A 65 -8.27 -8.98 0.17
N THR A 66 -7.03 -9.46 0.22
CA THR A 66 -6.62 -10.59 1.06
C THR A 66 -5.33 -10.24 1.79
N LEU A 67 -5.28 -10.40 3.11
CA LEU A 67 -4.07 -10.25 3.92
C LEU A 67 -3.29 -11.57 3.85
N LEU A 68 -2.20 -11.60 3.08
CA LEU A 68 -1.45 -12.83 2.80
C LEU A 68 -0.57 -13.24 3.98
N SER A 69 0.21 -12.30 4.52
CA SER A 69 1.15 -12.58 5.60
C SER A 69 1.49 -11.34 6.42
N LEU A 70 1.99 -11.60 7.63
CA LEU A 70 2.66 -10.67 8.53
C LEU A 70 4.06 -11.21 8.81
N ASP A 71 5.04 -10.33 9.05
CA ASP A 71 6.43 -10.71 9.34
C ASP A 71 6.59 -11.44 10.67
N LYS A 72 5.71 -11.17 11.65
CA LYS A 72 5.69 -11.80 12.97
C LYS A 72 4.27 -12.15 13.39
N ARG A 73 4.16 -12.95 14.44
CA ARG A 73 2.90 -13.25 15.15
C ARG A 73 2.84 -12.61 16.53
N SER A 74 3.92 -12.00 16.99
CA SER A 74 4.00 -11.34 18.29
C SER A 74 4.78 -10.03 18.16
N TYR A 75 4.20 -8.97 18.68
CA TYR A 75 4.73 -7.60 18.60
C TYR A 75 4.68 -6.91 19.96
N GLN A 76 5.52 -5.91 20.15
CA GLN A 76 5.41 -4.94 21.24
C GLN A 76 4.73 -3.66 20.72
N LEU A 77 4.12 -2.90 21.63
CA LEU A 77 3.62 -1.56 21.30
C LEU A 77 4.74 -0.67 20.72
N GLY A 78 4.47 -0.04 19.58
CA GLY A 78 5.43 0.79 18.85
C GLY A 78 6.34 0.01 17.90
N ASP A 79 6.25 -1.32 17.83
CA ASP A 79 6.97 -2.11 16.83
C ASP A 79 6.50 -1.75 15.41
N HIS A 80 7.41 -1.97 14.46
CA HIS A 80 7.07 -2.02 13.05
C HIS A 80 6.60 -3.42 12.65
N TRP A 81 5.63 -3.46 11.75
CA TRP A 81 5.23 -4.66 11.03
C TRP A 81 5.50 -4.54 9.54
N ILE A 82 5.70 -5.68 8.91
CA ILE A 82 5.73 -5.81 7.45
C ILE A 82 4.64 -6.80 7.09
N TYR A 83 3.80 -6.45 6.13
CA TYR A 83 2.69 -7.27 5.69
C TYR A 83 2.59 -7.32 4.18
N GLU A 84 2.03 -8.43 3.68
CA GLU A 84 1.74 -8.62 2.27
C GLU A 84 0.25 -8.76 2.05
N VAL A 85 -0.26 -8.12 1.01
CA VAL A 85 -1.65 -8.23 0.58
C VAL A 85 -1.75 -8.62 -0.88
N ILE A 86 -2.87 -9.24 -1.23
CA ILE A 86 -3.29 -9.45 -2.62
C ILE A 86 -4.50 -8.58 -2.91
N LEU A 87 -4.44 -7.85 -4.02
CA LEU A 87 -5.57 -7.18 -4.64
C LEU A 87 -5.98 -7.96 -5.89
N GLU A 88 -7.25 -8.29 -6.00
CA GLU A 88 -7.84 -9.01 -7.14
C GLU A 88 -8.97 -8.18 -7.75
N ASN A 89 -8.92 -7.94 -9.06
CA ASN A 89 -10.03 -7.33 -9.78
C ASN A 89 -11.18 -8.36 -9.92
N ILE A 90 -12.29 -8.10 -9.25
CA ILE A 90 -13.48 -8.97 -9.25
C ILE A 90 -14.55 -8.55 -10.27
N THR A 91 -14.27 -7.52 -11.08
CA THR A 91 -15.19 -7.05 -12.12
C THR A 91 -14.98 -7.76 -13.45
N ARG A 92 -15.81 -7.41 -14.43
CA ARG A 92 -15.65 -7.80 -15.84
C ARG A 92 -14.87 -6.77 -16.66
N ASP A 93 -14.54 -5.63 -16.07
CA ASP A 93 -13.86 -4.52 -16.73
C ASP A 93 -12.42 -4.38 -16.24
N THR A 94 -11.57 -3.70 -16.99
CA THR A 94 -10.21 -3.38 -16.52
C THR A 94 -10.29 -2.28 -15.46
N LEU A 95 -9.69 -2.54 -14.30
CA LEU A 95 -9.56 -1.56 -13.22
C LEU A 95 -8.18 -0.89 -13.27
N VAL A 96 -8.11 0.40 -12.97
CA VAL A 96 -6.84 1.14 -12.83
C VAL A 96 -6.63 1.49 -11.36
N ILE A 97 -5.44 1.20 -10.83
CA ILE A 97 -5.05 1.53 -9.46
C ILE A 97 -3.70 2.28 -9.43
N PRO A 98 -3.44 3.09 -8.39
CA PRO A 98 -2.12 3.69 -8.18
C PRO A 98 -1.07 2.61 -7.88
N TRP A 99 0.17 2.83 -8.33
CA TRP A 99 1.25 1.83 -8.33
C TRP A 99 2.66 2.43 -8.05
N SER A 100 2.74 3.60 -7.44
CA SER A 100 4.00 4.26 -7.08
C SER A 100 4.03 4.71 -5.62
N PRO A 101 5.12 4.50 -4.87
CA PRO A 101 5.31 5.13 -3.56
C PRO A 101 5.82 6.58 -3.67
N ASP A 102 6.26 7.01 -4.86
CA ASP A 102 6.93 8.29 -5.08
C ASP A 102 5.90 9.38 -5.38
N TYR A 103 5.52 10.14 -4.35
CA TYR A 103 4.61 11.26 -4.54
C TYR A 103 5.22 12.34 -5.42
N ASP A 104 6.45 12.80 -5.15
CA ASP A 104 6.98 14.01 -5.79
C ASP A 104 7.14 13.83 -7.29
N ARG A 105 7.43 12.60 -7.72
CA ARG A 105 7.41 12.24 -9.14
C ARG A 105 5.99 12.26 -9.71
N VAL A 106 5.01 11.70 -8.99
CA VAL A 106 3.63 11.57 -9.48
C VAL A 106 2.89 12.91 -9.48
N LYS A 107 3.03 13.69 -8.42
CA LYS A 107 2.38 14.98 -8.19
C LYS A 107 3.44 16.02 -7.78
N PRO A 108 4.20 16.58 -8.74
CA PRO A 108 5.25 17.56 -8.45
C PRO A 108 4.71 18.94 -8.04
N ASP A 109 3.49 19.27 -8.45
CA ASP A 109 2.75 20.48 -8.07
C ASP A 109 1.69 20.11 -7.01
N GLU A 110 1.84 20.63 -5.79
CA GLU A 110 0.92 20.30 -4.69
C GLU A 110 -0.48 20.91 -4.89
N GLU A 111 -0.56 22.01 -5.63
CA GLU A 111 -1.80 22.77 -5.85
C GLU A 111 -2.69 22.15 -6.92
N LYS A 112 -2.11 21.32 -7.81
CA LYS A 112 -2.80 20.76 -8.96
C LYS A 112 -2.64 19.24 -9.05
N ASP A 113 -3.76 18.55 -9.10
CA ASP A 113 -3.75 17.12 -9.39
C ASP A 113 -3.45 16.92 -10.89
N PRO A 114 -2.47 16.07 -11.26
CA PRO A 114 -2.22 15.75 -12.66
C PRO A 114 -3.38 14.95 -13.28
N PRO A 115 -3.50 14.88 -14.61
CA PRO A 115 -4.47 14.01 -15.28
C PRO A 115 -4.42 12.56 -14.78
N GLY A 116 -5.60 12.01 -14.48
CA GLY A 116 -5.78 10.66 -13.95
C GLY A 116 -5.09 10.42 -12.61
N TYR A 117 -4.95 11.45 -11.77
CA TYR A 117 -4.36 11.32 -10.45
C TYR A 117 -5.19 10.40 -9.55
N LEU A 118 -4.59 9.28 -9.17
CA LEU A 118 -5.13 8.36 -8.18
C LEU A 118 -4.21 8.34 -6.96
N HIS A 119 -4.81 8.18 -5.79
CA HIS A 119 -4.06 7.75 -4.62
C HIS A 119 -4.86 6.74 -3.81
N ALA A 120 -4.14 5.88 -3.11
CA ALA A 120 -4.72 4.87 -2.24
C ALA A 120 -3.97 4.82 -0.92
N PHE A 121 -4.65 4.39 0.13
CA PHE A 121 -4.06 4.18 1.45
C PHE A 121 -4.26 2.73 1.82
N LEU A 122 -3.15 2.03 2.01
CA LEU A 122 -3.10 0.65 2.44
C LEU A 122 -2.66 0.63 3.91
N SER A 123 -3.53 0.14 4.78
CA SER A 123 -3.27 0.03 6.21
C SER A 123 -3.73 -1.33 6.73
N LEU A 124 -3.43 -1.58 8.00
CA LEU A 124 -4.08 -2.65 8.73
C LEU A 124 -5.09 -2.06 9.72
N VAL A 125 -6.11 -2.84 10.03
CA VAL A 125 -7.15 -2.51 10.99
C VAL A 125 -7.22 -3.61 12.04
N ILE A 126 -7.29 -3.21 13.31
CA ILE A 126 -7.57 -4.08 14.44
C ILE A 126 -9.04 -3.86 14.80
N ASN A 127 -9.79 -4.94 14.97
CA ASN A 127 -11.16 -4.87 15.47
C ASN A 127 -11.26 -5.71 16.73
N ASP A 128 -11.50 -5.08 17.87
CA ASP A 128 -11.75 -5.76 19.13
C ASP A 128 -12.84 -5.04 19.93
N GLU A 129 -13.46 -5.75 20.86
CA GLU A 129 -14.60 -5.24 21.65
C GLU A 129 -14.27 -3.98 22.48
N VAL A 130 -13.00 -3.71 22.76
CA VAL A 130 -12.55 -2.68 23.70
C VAL A 130 -12.07 -1.43 23.00
N SER A 131 -11.27 -1.61 21.95
CA SER A 131 -10.75 -0.52 21.15
C SER A 131 -11.74 -0.15 20.04
N GLY A 132 -12.68 -1.03 19.70
CA GLY A 132 -13.48 -0.91 18.49
C GLY A 132 -12.61 -1.12 17.26
N GLN A 133 -12.96 -0.45 16.16
CA GLN A 133 -12.17 -0.47 14.95
C GLN A 133 -11.04 0.56 15.01
N GLN A 134 -9.80 0.09 15.02
CA GLN A 134 -8.60 0.93 15.07
C GLN A 134 -7.79 0.79 13.80
N PHE A 135 -7.67 1.90 13.06
CA PHE A 135 -6.82 1.99 11.88
C PHE A 135 -5.38 2.27 12.31
N MET A 136 -4.47 1.41 11.87
CA MET A 136 -3.06 1.62 12.10
C MET A 136 -2.46 2.51 11.00
N PRO A 137 -1.37 3.23 11.29
CA PRO A 137 -0.58 3.88 10.26
C PRO A 137 -0.25 2.91 9.11
N GLY A 138 -0.38 3.42 7.89
CA GLY A 138 -0.22 2.65 6.66
C GLY A 138 0.57 3.42 5.62
N GLU A 139 0.51 2.94 4.39
CA GLU A 139 1.27 3.47 3.26
C GLU A 139 0.35 4.10 2.23
N VAL A 140 0.79 5.21 1.66
CA VAL A 140 0.08 5.87 0.57
C VAL A 140 0.73 5.46 -0.76
N ILE A 141 -0.10 5.12 -1.73
CA ILE A 141 0.29 4.74 -3.09
C ILE A 141 -0.31 5.77 -4.04
N TYR A 142 0.46 6.21 -5.03
CA TYR A 142 0.12 7.27 -5.96
C TYR A 142 0.19 6.78 -7.40
N GLY A 143 -0.54 7.44 -8.29
CA GLY A 143 -0.43 7.25 -9.73
C GLY A 143 -0.99 8.42 -10.53
N SER A 144 -0.48 8.63 -11.73
CA SER A 144 -1.02 9.58 -12.69
C SER A 144 -0.72 9.15 -14.13
N GLU A 145 -1.50 9.64 -15.08
CA GLU A 145 -1.30 9.31 -16.51
C GLU A 145 -0.01 9.92 -17.07
N LEU A 146 0.48 11.00 -16.45
CA LEU A 146 1.71 11.68 -16.85
C LEU A 146 2.98 10.92 -16.44
N VAL A 147 2.87 9.94 -15.55
CA VAL A 147 4.03 9.23 -15.01
C VAL A 147 3.97 7.75 -15.35
N PRO A 148 4.76 7.29 -16.35
CA PRO A 148 4.82 5.89 -16.74
C PRO A 148 5.10 4.97 -15.55
N GLY A 149 4.37 3.85 -15.50
CA GLY A 149 4.49 2.83 -14.46
C GLY A 149 3.92 3.23 -13.09
N SER A 150 3.39 4.44 -12.92
CA SER A 150 2.76 4.85 -11.65
C SER A 150 1.30 4.40 -11.52
N LEU A 151 0.70 3.90 -12.61
CA LEU A 151 -0.63 3.31 -12.63
C LEU A 151 -0.53 1.84 -13.06
N LYS A 152 -1.29 0.98 -12.40
CA LYS A 152 -1.43 -0.44 -12.75
C LYS A 152 -2.82 -0.71 -13.29
N ARG A 153 -2.87 -1.33 -14.46
CA ARG A 153 -4.11 -1.87 -15.04
C ARG A 153 -4.26 -3.33 -14.61
N LEU A 154 -5.41 -3.64 -14.02
CA LEU A 154 -5.79 -4.99 -13.60
C LEU A 154 -6.92 -5.47 -14.50
N HIS A 155 -6.66 -6.49 -15.31
CA HIS A 155 -7.71 -7.18 -16.07
C HIS A 155 -8.64 -7.98 -15.14
N PRO A 156 -9.83 -8.39 -15.59
CA PRO A 156 -10.73 -9.26 -14.83
C PRO A 156 -10.01 -10.49 -14.26
N GLY A 157 -10.14 -10.72 -12.96
CA GLY A 157 -9.50 -11.82 -12.24
C GLY A 157 -7.99 -11.66 -12.02
N GLN A 158 -7.36 -10.60 -12.55
CA GLN A 158 -5.93 -10.37 -12.35
C GLN A 158 -5.64 -10.01 -10.90
N LYS A 159 -4.53 -10.55 -10.40
CA LYS A 159 -4.03 -10.36 -9.04
C LYS A 159 -2.72 -9.60 -9.06
N VAL A 160 -2.56 -8.73 -8.08
CA VAL A 160 -1.28 -8.10 -7.76
C VAL A 160 -1.01 -8.19 -6.28
N ARG A 161 0.26 -8.17 -5.93
CA ARG A 161 0.74 -8.29 -4.56
C ARG A 161 1.43 -7.00 -4.14
N ILE A 162 1.13 -6.55 -2.94
CA ILE A 162 1.75 -5.36 -2.35
C ILE A 162 2.36 -5.76 -1.01
N ARG A 163 3.64 -5.46 -0.80
CA ARG A 163 4.31 -5.53 0.51
C ARG A 163 4.38 -4.12 1.09
N ALA A 164 3.94 -3.96 2.32
CA ALA A 164 3.88 -2.66 2.99
C ALA A 164 4.41 -2.76 4.42
N SER A 165 4.70 -1.60 5.01
CA SER A 165 5.09 -1.47 6.41
C SER A 165 4.17 -0.50 7.13
N GLY A 166 4.28 -0.50 8.45
CA GLY A 166 3.58 0.43 9.32
C GLY A 166 4.09 0.28 10.74
N GLN A 167 3.54 1.08 11.65
CA GLN A 167 3.87 1.04 13.07
C GLN A 167 2.63 0.78 13.89
N ILE A 168 2.75 -0.06 14.92
CA ILE A 168 1.65 -0.31 15.85
C ILE A 168 1.51 0.92 16.76
N TYR A 169 0.45 1.69 16.55
CA TYR A 169 0.19 2.94 17.26
C TYR A 169 -1.31 3.17 17.43
N PHE A 170 -1.73 3.47 18.66
CA PHE A 170 -3.10 3.86 18.98
C PHE A 170 -3.13 5.37 19.24
N GLY A 171 -3.73 6.12 18.31
CA GLY A 171 -3.70 7.58 18.34
C GLY A 171 -4.55 8.23 19.43
N GLN A 172 -5.62 7.55 19.88
CA GLN A 172 -6.49 8.06 20.93
C GLN A 172 -6.00 7.59 22.31
N ALA A 173 -5.79 8.52 23.23
CA ALA A 173 -5.17 8.24 24.53
C ALA A 173 -6.02 7.30 25.41
N ASP A 174 -7.35 7.39 25.32
CA ASP A 174 -8.28 6.51 26.01
C ASP A 174 -8.24 5.09 25.43
N VAL A 175 -8.21 4.95 24.09
CA VAL A 175 -8.02 3.66 23.41
C VAL A 175 -6.70 3.04 23.83
N TYR A 176 -5.61 3.80 23.78
CA TYR A 176 -4.29 3.34 24.18
C TYR A 176 -4.27 2.81 25.61
N LYS A 177 -4.88 3.53 26.57
CA LYS A 177 -4.99 3.09 27.98
C LYS A 177 -5.78 1.78 28.10
N ARG A 178 -6.91 1.66 27.39
CA ARG A 178 -7.72 0.43 27.43
C ARG A 178 -6.97 -0.77 26.86
N VAL A 179 -6.28 -0.59 25.72
CA VAL A 179 -5.44 -1.64 25.14
C VAL A 179 -4.32 -2.03 26.10
N LEU A 180 -3.59 -1.06 26.66
CA LEU A 180 -2.47 -1.29 27.57
C LEU A 180 -2.86 -2.12 28.81
N ALA A 181 -4.07 -1.89 29.34
CA ALA A 181 -4.61 -2.61 30.49
C ALA A 181 -4.79 -4.11 30.21
N LYS A 182 -5.01 -4.51 28.95
CA LYS A 182 -5.22 -5.92 28.55
C LYS A 182 -3.95 -6.67 28.17
N LEU A 183 -2.86 -5.97 27.85
CA LEU A 183 -1.66 -6.63 27.34
C LEU A 183 -0.98 -7.51 28.41
N PRO A 184 -0.49 -8.72 28.04
CA PRO A 184 -0.51 -9.29 26.70
C PRO A 184 -1.88 -9.84 26.29
N ASP A 185 -2.28 -9.60 25.04
CA ASP A 185 -3.56 -10.10 24.50
C ASP A 185 -3.45 -10.43 23.00
N ARG A 186 -4.44 -11.14 22.47
CA ARG A 186 -4.53 -11.52 21.06
C ARG A 186 -5.52 -10.62 20.30
N PHE A 187 -5.10 -10.20 19.11
CA PHE A 187 -5.86 -9.30 18.25
C PHE A 187 -5.97 -9.87 16.85
N ASP A 188 -7.16 -9.79 16.27
CA ASP A 188 -7.37 -10.10 14.86
C ASP A 188 -7.10 -8.86 14.01
N VAL A 189 -6.21 -9.04 13.05
CA VAL A 189 -5.74 -7.99 12.14
C VAL A 189 -6.27 -8.27 10.74
N ARG A 190 -6.82 -7.24 10.11
CA ARG A 190 -7.26 -7.26 8.71
C ARG A 190 -6.54 -6.17 7.94
N ALA A 191 -6.41 -6.33 6.63
CA ALA A 191 -5.94 -5.24 5.77
C ALA A 191 -7.11 -4.34 5.35
N ASN A 192 -6.83 -3.07 5.12
CA ASN A 192 -7.76 -2.07 4.65
C ASN A 192 -7.13 -1.32 3.47
N PHE A 193 -7.85 -1.20 2.36
CA PHE A 193 -7.43 -0.47 1.17
C PHE A 193 -8.48 0.56 0.80
N THR A 194 -8.13 1.83 0.90
CA THR A 194 -8.99 2.96 0.51
C THR A 194 -8.46 3.58 -0.77
N LEU A 195 -9.31 3.77 -1.76
CA LEU A 195 -8.98 4.41 -3.04
C LEU A 195 -9.66 5.76 -3.14
N TRP A 196 -8.93 6.76 -3.64
CA TRP A 196 -9.46 8.07 -3.98
C TRP A 196 -9.15 8.40 -5.44
N ASP A 197 -10.19 8.88 -6.10
CA ASP A 197 -10.15 9.45 -7.44
C ASP A 197 -10.47 10.94 -7.29
N ARG A 198 -9.66 11.81 -7.88
CA ARG A 198 -9.80 13.28 -7.84
C ARG A 198 -9.85 13.80 -9.28
N PRO A 199 -10.48 14.96 -9.57
CA PRO A 199 -10.91 16.03 -8.64
C PRO A 199 -12.36 15.95 -8.18
N ILE A 200 -13.18 15.16 -8.84
CA ILE A 200 -14.54 14.85 -8.42
C ILE A 200 -14.38 13.82 -7.31
N ASN A 201 -15.09 13.95 -6.19
CA ASN A 201 -14.67 13.40 -4.90
C ASN A 201 -15.41 12.08 -4.52
N PRO A 202 -15.49 10.99 -5.34
CA PRO A 202 -15.97 9.74 -4.80
C PRO A 202 -14.85 9.14 -3.94
N CYS A 203 -14.98 9.34 -2.64
CA CYS A 203 -14.34 8.43 -1.69
C CYS A 203 -15.00 7.06 -1.91
N TYR A 204 -14.22 6.09 -2.37
CA TYR A 204 -14.73 4.74 -2.46
C TYR A 204 -14.85 4.15 -1.05
N GLU A 205 -15.84 3.29 -0.82
CA GLU A 205 -15.88 2.47 0.39
C GLU A 205 -14.59 1.64 0.47
N PRO A 206 -13.90 1.63 1.62
CA PRO A 206 -12.68 0.84 1.78
C PRO A 206 -12.91 -0.64 1.51
N ALA A 207 -12.01 -1.27 0.76
CA ALA A 207 -11.94 -2.71 0.67
C ALA A 207 -11.24 -3.25 1.92
N VAL A 208 -11.93 -4.08 2.71
CA VAL A 208 -11.36 -4.76 3.88
C VAL A 208 -11.04 -6.21 3.53
N SER A 209 -9.93 -6.75 4.02
CA SER A 209 -9.49 -8.10 3.67
C SER A 209 -10.53 -9.15 4.05
N THR A 210 -10.77 -10.11 3.16
CA THR A 210 -11.73 -11.21 3.37
C THR A 210 -11.33 -12.17 4.50
N ASN A 211 -10.06 -12.16 4.89
CA ASN A 211 -9.50 -12.92 6.01
C ASN A 211 -8.92 -12.01 7.10
N SER A 212 -8.64 -12.59 8.26
CA SER A 212 -7.87 -11.98 9.34
C SER A 212 -6.65 -12.82 9.69
N ILE A 213 -5.71 -12.21 10.39
CA ILE A 213 -4.56 -12.85 11.03
C ILE A 213 -4.57 -12.48 12.51
N THR A 214 -4.55 -13.48 13.39
CA THR A 214 -4.36 -13.25 14.83
C THR A 214 -2.88 -12.97 15.14
N ILE A 215 -2.63 -11.91 15.92
CA ILE A 215 -1.33 -11.57 16.49
C ILE A 215 -1.42 -11.49 18.02
N GLU A 216 -0.30 -11.64 18.71
CA GLU A 216 -0.16 -11.30 20.13
C GLU A 216 0.50 -9.93 20.28
N LEU A 217 -0.10 -9.02 21.04
CA LEU A 217 0.47 -7.73 21.34
C LEU A 217 0.95 -7.70 22.79
N LYS A 218 2.15 -7.16 23.02
CA LYS A 218 2.84 -7.09 24.31
C LYS A 218 3.13 -5.66 24.71
N ARG A 219 3.26 -5.44 26.02
CA ARG A 219 3.82 -4.19 26.54
C ARG A 219 5.28 -4.06 26.08
N ARG A 220 5.70 -2.86 25.71
CA ARG A 220 7.11 -2.53 25.54
C ARG A 220 7.77 -2.57 26.92
N ARG A 221 8.88 -3.30 27.03
CA ARG A 221 9.68 -3.37 28.26
C ARG A 221 10.51 -2.11 28.45
#